data_AF-A0A8E0V0T6-F1
#
_entry.id   AF-A0A8E0V0T6-F1
#
_cell.length_a   1.000
_cell.length_b   1.000
_cell.length_c   1.000
_cell.angle_alpha   90.00
_cell.angle_beta   90.00
_cell.angle_gamma   90.00
#
_symmetry.space_group_name_H-M   'P 1'
#
loop_
_entity.id
_entity.type
_entity.pdbx_description
1 polymer ?
#
loop_
_entity_poly.entity_id
_entity_poly.type
_entity_poly.pdbx_seq_one_letter_code
_entity_poly.pdbx_strand_id
1 'polypeptide(L)'
;MSSPVDTAVVVSSSPFLQHADMREASPLFSFNVLPLECRQQILCDLPDIESLKSAILSHSAVYSAFYNHKTAIIFQIIQRHIPRGLLAYAVLCSHARNIELWTRAKVLDILDLYFNRRLVDSFKWTIGRALALVTFHESVTFFTSDFIDNALGLVAPLNFPIRPPSETEWCRVARAFYLQETINHLFCFRNREERWISGGIKYARPSPSEFRPREKLEIFFSKHAPWEMEQIGAVNEYLYWKISPAHDVELGYYTVYFSDNETWEAAMGSQHKRGFLLKGLTALHRFVTRANHNSRLGLISIRNSRCSNWLLRNELEYLQRLSVQGFGATFYRDLAPEQIAEVVGNPFAYDNDCGPQQAWQWAHRDTRCCQLICSKEHRELRRFGYVMWDNQRLQQWRALGTPFQAPQQDDGSQAGRRWMAMWPLIERRRRMYVHGARGWWDGEDREEIRWIHGVKSPETQRRLLQ
;
A
#
# COMPACT_ATOMS: atom_id res chain seq x y z
N MET A 1 -57.05 -87.72 -52.79
CA MET A 1 -56.11 -88.85 -52.80
C MET A 1 -55.20 -88.68 -51.60
N SER A 2 -55.24 -89.68 -50.72
CA SER A 2 -54.16 -90.08 -49.80
C SER A 2 -53.71 -89.10 -48.69
N SER A 3 -54.29 -89.24 -47.50
CA SER A 3 -53.52 -89.20 -46.23
C SER A 3 -52.58 -90.42 -46.19
N PRO A 4 -51.46 -90.45 -45.41
CA PRO A 4 -51.53 -90.47 -43.93
C PRO A 4 -50.29 -89.91 -43.15
N VAL A 5 -50.51 -89.56 -41.85
CA VAL A 5 -49.77 -90.05 -40.64
C VAL A 5 -48.26 -89.64 -40.51
N ASP A 6 -47.69 -89.11 -39.41
CA ASP A 6 -47.86 -89.43 -37.98
C ASP A 6 -47.12 -88.45 -37.01
N THR A 7 -47.59 -88.43 -35.74
CA THR A 7 -46.90 -88.24 -34.42
C THR A 7 -45.71 -87.26 -34.23
N ALA A 8 -45.44 -86.64 -33.08
CA ALA A 8 -46.08 -86.32 -31.79
C ALA A 8 -45.02 -85.55 -30.96
N VAL A 9 -45.44 -84.77 -29.96
CA VAL A 9 -44.84 -84.62 -28.60
C VAL A 9 -45.07 -83.19 -28.07
N VAL A 10 -45.71 -83.18 -26.91
CA VAL A 10 -46.04 -82.06 -26.02
C VAL A 10 -44.83 -81.72 -25.16
N VAL A 11 -44.46 -80.43 -25.04
CA VAL A 11 -43.84 -79.90 -23.81
C VAL A 11 -44.37 -78.48 -23.54
N SER A 12 -45.00 -78.36 -22.38
CA SER A 12 -45.43 -77.14 -21.71
C SER A 12 -44.22 -76.41 -21.09
N SER A 13 -44.10 -75.09 -21.25
CA SER A 13 -43.33 -74.23 -20.34
C SER A 13 -43.82 -72.77 -20.38
N SER A 14 -44.05 -72.22 -19.19
CA SER A 14 -44.60 -70.92 -18.81
C SER A 14 -43.90 -69.66 -19.38
N PRO A 15 -44.57 -68.48 -19.27
CA PRO A 15 -44.09 -67.23 -19.85
C PRO A 15 -42.95 -66.62 -19.03
N PHE A 16 -41.86 -66.27 -19.71
CA PHE A 16 -40.77 -65.49 -19.12
C PHE A 16 -41.25 -64.06 -18.85
N LEU A 17 -41.18 -63.69 -17.56
CA LEU A 17 -41.35 -62.34 -17.06
C LEU A 17 -40.45 -61.35 -17.81
N GLN A 18 -41.06 -60.27 -18.30
CA GLN A 18 -40.38 -59.02 -18.58
C GLN A 18 -39.83 -58.46 -17.26
N HIS A 19 -38.51 -58.57 -17.06
CA HIS A 19 -37.82 -57.70 -16.11
C HIS A 19 -37.77 -56.30 -16.74
N ALA A 20 -38.78 -55.49 -16.40
CA ALA A 20 -38.70 -54.05 -16.56
C ALA A 20 -37.53 -53.53 -15.72
N ASP A 21 -36.55 -52.95 -16.40
CA ASP A 21 -35.40 -52.27 -15.84
C ASP A 21 -35.91 -51.00 -15.11
N MET A 22 -36.39 -51.15 -13.87
CA MET A 22 -36.60 -50.04 -12.95
C MET A 22 -35.22 -49.52 -12.50
N ARG A 23 -34.60 -48.72 -13.35
CA ARG A 23 -33.67 -47.71 -12.86
C ARG A 23 -34.52 -46.68 -12.13
N GLU A 24 -34.59 -46.81 -10.80
CA GLU A 24 -35.00 -45.72 -9.93
C GLU A 24 -34.20 -44.48 -10.32
N ALA A 25 -34.86 -43.55 -11.01
CA ALA A 25 -34.29 -42.26 -11.32
C ALA A 25 -34.05 -41.57 -9.97
N SER A 26 -32.80 -41.57 -9.50
CA SER A 26 -32.41 -40.76 -8.36
C SER A 26 -32.93 -39.35 -8.62
N PRO A 27 -33.72 -38.77 -7.70
CA PRO A 27 -34.24 -37.43 -7.92
C PRO A 27 -33.05 -36.52 -8.17
N LEU A 28 -33.01 -35.93 -9.37
CA LEU A 28 -32.02 -34.94 -9.74
C LEU A 28 -32.23 -33.72 -8.84
N PHE A 29 -31.55 -33.72 -7.69
CA PHE A 29 -31.50 -32.59 -6.79
C PHE A 29 -30.75 -31.45 -7.48
N SER A 30 -31.50 -30.61 -8.19
CA SER A 30 -30.96 -29.41 -8.80
C SER A 30 -30.75 -28.34 -7.72
N PHE A 31 -29.65 -27.60 -7.80
CA PHE A 31 -29.33 -26.47 -6.93
C PHE A 31 -30.50 -25.48 -6.80
N ASN A 32 -31.29 -25.33 -7.86
CA ASN A 32 -32.44 -24.42 -7.90
C ASN A 32 -33.60 -24.83 -6.97
N VAL A 33 -33.64 -26.10 -6.54
CA VAL A 33 -34.68 -26.65 -5.66
C VAL A 33 -34.33 -26.42 -4.19
N LEU A 34 -33.10 -26.01 -3.88
CA LEU A 34 -32.68 -25.69 -2.52
C LEU A 34 -33.45 -24.46 -1.97
N PRO A 35 -33.76 -24.46 -0.66
CA PRO A 35 -34.27 -23.28 0.04
C PRO A 35 -33.38 -22.05 -0.22
N LEU A 36 -33.99 -20.86 -0.19
CA LEU A 36 -33.30 -19.61 -0.47
C LEU A 36 -32.09 -19.43 0.45
N GLU A 37 -32.26 -19.77 1.73
CA GLU A 37 -31.28 -19.67 2.80
C GLU A 37 -30.09 -20.60 2.52
N CYS A 38 -30.34 -21.83 2.05
CA CYS A 38 -29.28 -22.76 1.66
C CYS A 38 -28.47 -22.23 0.48
N ARG A 39 -29.15 -21.66 -0.54
CA ARG A 39 -28.47 -21.05 -1.69
C ARG A 39 -27.63 -19.84 -1.26
N GLN A 40 -28.16 -19.00 -0.38
CA GLN A 40 -27.43 -17.85 0.16
C GLN A 40 -26.22 -18.27 0.98
N GLN A 41 -26.35 -19.30 1.81
CA GLN A 41 -25.24 -19.85 2.58
C GLN A 41 -24.14 -20.41 1.66
N ILE A 42 -24.50 -21.15 0.61
CA ILE A 42 -23.53 -21.64 -0.39
C ILE A 42 -22.81 -20.46 -1.06
N LEU A 43 -23.53 -19.40 -1.41
CA LEU A 43 -22.91 -18.18 -1.97
C LEU A 43 -21.99 -17.49 -0.96
N CYS A 44 -22.38 -17.45 0.31
CA CYS A 44 -21.54 -16.94 1.39
C CYS A 44 -20.26 -17.75 1.55
N ASP A 45 -20.26 -19.04 1.22
CA ASP A 45 -19.12 -19.96 1.39
C ASP A 45 -18.19 -20.04 0.17
N LEU A 46 -18.48 -19.26 -0.88
CA LEU A 46 -17.56 -19.13 -2.01
C LEU A 46 -16.20 -18.55 -1.58
N PRO A 47 -15.10 -19.01 -2.20
CA PRO A 47 -13.75 -18.67 -1.77
C PRO A 47 -13.39 -17.20 -2.03
N ASP A 48 -13.93 -16.61 -3.09
CA ASP A 48 -13.56 -15.27 -3.54
C ASP A 48 -14.68 -14.58 -4.34
N ILE A 49 -14.47 -13.29 -4.62
CA ILE A 49 -15.47 -12.45 -5.30
C ILE A 49 -15.57 -12.77 -6.80
N GLU A 50 -14.53 -13.30 -7.46
CA GLU A 50 -14.58 -13.71 -8.87
C GLU A 50 -15.40 -15.00 -9.04
N SER A 51 -15.27 -15.94 -8.11
CA SER A 51 -16.09 -17.14 -7.97
C SER A 51 -17.55 -16.75 -7.73
N LEU A 52 -17.82 -15.79 -6.84
CA LEU A 52 -19.17 -15.24 -6.65
C LEU A 52 -19.73 -14.63 -7.94
N LYS A 53 -18.93 -13.80 -8.63
CA LYS A 53 -19.32 -13.20 -9.90
C LYS A 53 -19.66 -14.26 -10.96
N SER A 54 -18.85 -15.32 -11.06
CA SER A 54 -19.10 -16.42 -11.99
C SER A 54 -20.37 -17.18 -11.63
N ALA A 55 -20.60 -17.45 -10.33
CA ALA A 55 -21.79 -18.13 -9.83
C ALA A 55 -23.07 -17.34 -10.13
N ILE A 56 -23.10 -16.03 -9.85
CA ILE A 56 -24.31 -15.22 -10.10
C ILE A 56 -24.63 -15.07 -11.59
N LEU A 57 -23.64 -15.22 -12.48
CA LEU A 57 -23.83 -15.19 -13.93
C LEU A 57 -24.25 -16.54 -14.51
N SER A 58 -24.15 -17.62 -13.75
CA SER A 58 -24.44 -18.97 -14.24
C SER A 58 -25.95 -19.28 -14.35
N HIS A 59 -26.78 -18.72 -13.47
CA HIS A 59 -28.22 -19.02 -13.46
C HIS A 59 -29.05 -17.95 -12.74
N SER A 60 -30.28 -17.71 -13.21
CA SER A 60 -31.20 -16.70 -12.67
C SER A 60 -31.59 -16.96 -11.20
N ALA A 61 -31.73 -18.22 -10.80
CA ALA A 61 -32.05 -18.58 -9.41
C ALA A 61 -30.89 -18.29 -8.43
N VAL A 62 -29.65 -18.37 -8.91
CA VAL A 62 -28.44 -18.01 -8.14
C VAL A 62 -28.37 -16.49 -8.02
N TYR A 63 -28.58 -15.79 -9.13
CA TYR A 63 -28.66 -14.32 -9.15
C TYR A 63 -29.74 -13.79 -8.19
N SER A 64 -30.94 -14.39 -8.20
CA SER A 64 -32.03 -14.01 -7.31
C SER A 64 -31.68 -14.22 -5.83
N ALA A 65 -31.04 -15.36 -5.49
CA ALA A 65 -30.57 -15.62 -4.13
C ALA A 65 -29.55 -14.57 -3.66
N PHE A 66 -28.63 -14.20 -4.55
CA PHE A 66 -27.65 -13.15 -4.32
C PHE A 66 -28.29 -11.77 -4.15
N TYR A 67 -29.18 -11.36 -5.06
CA TYR A 67 -29.70 -9.99 -5.12
C TYR A 67 -30.38 -9.56 -3.82
N ASN A 68 -31.11 -10.47 -3.18
CA ASN A 68 -31.82 -10.23 -1.92
C ASN A 68 -30.89 -10.13 -0.69
N HIS A 69 -29.66 -10.64 -0.78
CA HIS A 69 -28.73 -10.70 0.36
C HIS A 69 -27.30 -10.28 0.00
N LYS A 70 -27.16 -9.45 -1.04
CA LYS A 70 -25.87 -9.10 -1.67
C LYS A 70 -24.84 -8.57 -0.68
N THR A 71 -25.27 -7.71 0.25
CA THR A 71 -24.37 -7.03 1.19
C THR A 71 -23.72 -8.04 2.13
N ALA A 72 -24.52 -8.91 2.75
CA ALA A 72 -24.03 -9.90 3.69
C ALA A 72 -23.15 -10.96 3.00
N ILE A 73 -23.57 -11.44 1.82
CA ILE A 73 -22.78 -12.39 1.02
C ILE A 73 -21.40 -11.79 0.67
N ILE A 74 -21.38 -10.59 0.08
CA ILE A 74 -20.12 -9.91 -0.29
C ILE A 74 -19.26 -9.68 0.94
N PHE A 75 -19.86 -9.14 2.01
CA PHE A 75 -19.15 -8.81 3.24
C PHE A 75 -18.50 -10.04 3.86
N GLN A 76 -19.21 -11.17 3.90
CA GLN A 76 -18.67 -12.43 4.44
C GLN A 76 -17.48 -12.95 3.63
N ILE A 77 -17.55 -12.89 2.29
CA ILE A 77 -16.40 -13.25 1.44
C ILE A 77 -15.25 -12.29 1.68
N ILE A 78 -15.49 -10.98 1.73
CA ILE A 78 -14.45 -9.97 1.97
C ILE A 78 -13.73 -10.18 3.30
N GLN A 79 -14.43 -10.57 4.37
CA GLN A 79 -13.81 -10.85 5.66
C GLN A 79 -12.83 -12.03 5.66
N ARG A 80 -12.87 -12.91 4.65
CA ARG A 80 -11.86 -13.96 4.48
C ARG A 80 -10.55 -13.45 3.89
N HIS A 81 -10.63 -12.34 3.14
CA HIS A 81 -9.47 -11.74 2.45
C HIS A 81 -8.88 -10.57 3.24
N ILE A 82 -9.72 -9.77 3.90
CA ILE A 82 -9.30 -8.59 4.65
C ILE A 82 -9.64 -8.81 6.14
N PRO A 83 -8.64 -8.82 7.04
CA PRO A 83 -8.88 -8.92 8.48
C PRO A 83 -9.88 -7.87 8.97
N ARG A 84 -10.75 -8.26 9.92
CA ARG A 84 -11.82 -7.39 10.43
C ARG A 84 -11.28 -6.05 10.94
N GLY A 85 -10.14 -6.06 11.62
CA GLY A 85 -9.48 -4.84 12.12
C GLY A 85 -8.99 -3.88 11.03
N LEU A 86 -8.87 -4.35 9.78
CA LEU A 86 -8.40 -3.56 8.64
C LEU A 86 -9.53 -3.07 7.73
N LEU A 87 -10.73 -3.62 7.87
CA LEU A 87 -11.81 -3.38 6.92
C LEU A 87 -12.21 -1.90 6.83
N ALA A 88 -12.30 -1.20 7.97
CA ALA A 88 -12.60 0.23 7.99
C ALA A 88 -11.54 1.06 7.24
N TYR A 89 -10.25 0.69 7.36
CA TYR A 89 -9.15 1.36 6.67
C TYR A 89 -9.13 1.05 5.17
N ALA A 90 -9.46 -0.19 4.78
CA ALA A 90 -9.61 -0.57 3.38
C ALA A 90 -10.75 0.20 2.71
N VAL A 91 -11.90 0.31 3.40
CA VAL A 91 -13.05 1.09 2.94
C VAL A 91 -12.72 2.59 2.87
N LEU A 92 -12.05 3.15 3.88
CA LEU A 92 -11.59 4.54 3.88
C LEU A 92 -10.70 4.84 2.68
N CYS A 93 -9.71 3.98 2.46
CA CYS A 93 -8.82 4.09 1.32
C CYS A 93 -9.59 3.98 -0.01
N SER A 94 -10.56 3.07 -0.12
CA SER A 94 -11.44 2.98 -1.29
C SER A 94 -12.25 4.26 -1.51
N HIS A 95 -12.77 4.89 -0.47
CA HIS A 95 -13.48 6.15 -0.60
C HIS A 95 -12.53 7.26 -1.06
N ALA A 96 -11.36 7.39 -0.43
CA ALA A 96 -10.36 8.40 -0.76
C ALA A 96 -9.86 8.30 -2.21
N ARG A 97 -9.61 7.07 -2.69
CA ARG A 97 -9.15 6.80 -4.07
C ARG A 97 -10.19 7.12 -5.13
N ASN A 98 -11.48 6.95 -4.81
CA ASN A 98 -12.59 7.10 -5.76
C ASN A 98 -13.36 8.42 -5.57
N ILE A 99 -12.75 9.46 -4.98
CA ILE A 99 -13.37 10.79 -4.93
C ILE A 99 -13.36 11.40 -6.35
N GLU A 100 -14.41 11.11 -7.12
CA GLU A 100 -14.70 11.79 -8.38
C GLU A 100 -15.03 13.25 -8.11
N LEU A 101 -14.36 14.18 -8.81
CA LEU A 101 -14.47 15.63 -8.60
C LEU A 101 -14.33 15.99 -7.10
N TRP A 102 -13.09 16.01 -6.64
CA TRP A 102 -12.77 16.29 -5.25
C TRP A 102 -13.24 17.67 -4.81
N THR A 103 -13.85 17.67 -3.63
CA THR A 103 -14.29 18.86 -2.93
C THR A 103 -13.97 18.69 -1.45
N ARG A 104 -13.79 19.80 -0.75
CA ARG A 104 -13.59 19.82 0.70
C ARG A 104 -14.75 19.12 1.43
N ALA A 105 -15.99 19.38 1.01
CA ALA A 105 -17.18 18.77 1.57
C ALA A 105 -17.13 17.23 1.53
N LYS A 106 -16.81 16.64 0.36
CA LYS A 106 -16.69 15.17 0.24
C LYS A 106 -15.62 14.58 1.14
N VAL A 107 -14.49 15.26 1.32
CA VAL A 107 -13.44 14.82 2.26
C VAL A 107 -13.96 14.84 3.68
N LEU A 108 -14.61 15.93 4.10
CA LEU A 108 -15.18 16.05 5.44
C LEU A 108 -16.26 14.99 5.70
N ASP A 109 -17.12 14.70 4.73
CA ASP A 109 -18.15 13.65 4.85
C ASP A 109 -17.52 12.25 5.05
N ILE A 110 -16.45 11.94 4.30
CA ILE A 110 -15.71 10.67 4.44
C ILE A 110 -15.06 10.59 5.82
N LEU A 111 -14.42 11.68 6.27
CA LEU A 111 -13.77 11.73 7.57
C LEU A 111 -14.78 11.64 8.72
N ASP A 112 -15.93 12.28 8.60
CA ASP A 112 -17.02 12.17 9.58
C ASP A 112 -17.48 10.71 9.72
N LEU A 113 -17.73 10.02 8.60
CA LEU A 113 -18.11 8.60 8.63
C LEU A 113 -17.02 7.72 9.27
N TYR A 114 -15.74 8.02 8.98
CA TYR A 114 -14.61 7.28 9.54
C TYR A 114 -14.46 7.49 11.06
N PHE A 115 -14.40 8.75 11.52
CA PHE A 115 -14.20 9.06 12.93
C PHE A 115 -15.42 8.66 13.79
N ASN A 116 -16.62 8.67 13.23
CA ASN A 116 -17.83 8.16 13.90
C ASN A 116 -18.05 6.64 13.74
N ARG A 117 -17.10 5.89 13.16
CA ARG A 117 -17.18 4.42 12.99
C ARG A 117 -18.39 3.93 12.17
N ARG A 118 -18.95 4.78 11.28
CA ARG A 118 -20.10 4.46 10.41
C ARG A 118 -19.71 4.11 8.97
N LEU A 119 -18.41 4.11 8.69
CA LEU A 119 -17.90 4.01 7.32
C LEU A 119 -18.17 2.66 6.65
N VAL A 120 -18.03 1.56 7.38
CA VAL A 120 -18.28 0.21 6.83
C VAL A 120 -19.78 -0.01 6.57
N ASP A 121 -20.64 0.46 7.48
CA ASP A 121 -22.09 0.33 7.37
C ASP A 121 -22.67 1.18 6.23
N SER A 122 -22.10 2.37 6.01
CA SER A 122 -22.48 3.25 4.91
C SER A 122 -21.92 2.80 3.54
N PHE A 123 -21.06 1.78 3.52
CA PHE A 123 -20.46 1.31 2.29
C PHE A 123 -21.47 0.55 1.42
N LYS A 124 -21.74 1.09 0.23
CA LYS A 124 -22.53 0.38 -0.80
C LYS A 124 -21.73 -0.81 -1.35
N TRP A 125 -22.02 -2.00 -0.86
CA TRP A 125 -21.40 -3.25 -1.32
C TRP A 125 -21.91 -3.63 -2.71
N THR A 126 -20.98 -3.68 -3.67
CA THR A 126 -21.19 -4.19 -5.03
C THR A 126 -20.04 -5.11 -5.40
N ILE A 127 -20.25 -6.04 -6.33
CA ILE A 127 -19.19 -6.95 -6.82
C ILE A 127 -17.97 -6.15 -7.30
N GLY A 128 -18.20 -5.08 -8.08
CA GLY A 128 -17.10 -4.24 -8.58
C GLY A 128 -16.28 -3.56 -7.49
N ARG A 129 -16.94 -3.02 -6.44
CA ARG A 129 -16.23 -2.38 -5.31
C ARG A 129 -15.52 -3.41 -4.44
N ALA A 130 -16.12 -4.59 -4.26
CA ALA A 130 -15.53 -5.70 -3.53
C ALA A 130 -14.26 -6.23 -4.23
N LEU A 131 -14.32 -6.45 -5.55
CA LEU A 131 -13.15 -6.81 -6.36
C LEU A 131 -12.05 -5.74 -6.23
N ALA A 132 -12.41 -4.46 -6.38
CA ALA A 132 -11.44 -3.38 -6.26
C ALA A 132 -10.77 -3.31 -4.87
N LEU A 133 -11.49 -3.65 -3.80
CA LEU A 133 -10.95 -3.74 -2.45
C LEU A 133 -9.96 -4.90 -2.32
N VAL A 134 -10.32 -6.11 -2.77
CA VAL A 134 -9.46 -7.30 -2.69
C VAL A 134 -8.20 -7.11 -3.53
N THR A 135 -8.33 -6.68 -4.78
CA THR A 135 -7.18 -6.43 -5.66
C THR A 135 -6.25 -5.33 -5.11
N PHE A 136 -6.81 -4.31 -4.45
CA PHE A 136 -5.96 -3.33 -3.78
C PHE A 136 -5.28 -3.92 -2.55
N HIS A 137 -6.00 -4.74 -1.77
CA HIS A 137 -5.45 -5.38 -0.59
C HIS A 137 -4.25 -6.28 -0.93
N GLU A 138 -4.22 -6.94 -2.09
CA GLU A 138 -3.03 -7.68 -2.57
C GLU A 138 -1.77 -6.81 -2.59
N SER A 139 -1.89 -5.54 -3.00
CA SER A 139 -0.76 -4.60 -3.00
C SER A 139 -0.35 -4.20 -1.59
N VAL A 140 -1.32 -4.05 -0.68
CA VAL A 140 -1.05 -3.80 0.74
C VAL A 140 -0.35 -5.00 1.37
N THR A 141 -0.85 -6.22 1.14
CA THR A 141 -0.26 -7.47 1.62
C THR A 141 1.18 -7.63 1.14
N PHE A 142 1.44 -7.38 -0.15
CA PHE A 142 2.80 -7.40 -0.69
C PHE A 142 3.74 -6.46 0.08
N PHE A 143 3.36 -5.19 0.19
CA PHE A 143 4.23 -4.20 0.84
C PHE A 143 4.35 -4.39 2.36
N THR A 144 3.30 -4.90 3.01
CA THR A 144 3.33 -5.24 4.43
C THR A 144 4.33 -6.35 4.70
N SER A 145 4.25 -7.46 3.95
CA SER A 145 5.19 -8.57 4.12
C SER A 145 6.62 -8.14 3.78
N ASP A 146 6.83 -7.46 2.65
CA ASP A 146 8.15 -6.95 2.26
C ASP A 146 8.70 -5.97 3.32
N PHE A 147 7.88 -5.06 3.86
CA PHE A 147 8.32 -4.15 4.95
C PHE A 147 8.79 -4.94 6.17
N ILE A 148 8.00 -5.91 6.62
CA ILE A 148 8.29 -6.72 7.80
C ILE A 148 9.58 -7.52 7.59
N ASP A 149 9.75 -8.15 6.44
CA ASP A 149 10.94 -8.94 6.11
C ASP A 149 12.19 -8.06 6.09
N ASN A 150 12.11 -6.86 5.50
CA ASN A 150 13.24 -5.91 5.52
C ASN A 150 13.53 -5.44 6.95
N ALA A 151 12.51 -5.09 7.73
CA ALA A 151 12.69 -4.60 9.09
C ALA A 151 13.29 -5.68 10.00
N LEU A 152 12.80 -6.92 9.93
CA LEU A 152 13.35 -8.06 10.68
C LEU A 152 14.74 -8.47 10.19
N GLY A 153 15.00 -8.35 8.88
CA GLY A 153 16.31 -8.60 8.29
C GLY A 153 17.41 -7.67 8.82
N LEU A 154 17.05 -6.43 9.17
CA LEU A 154 17.98 -5.50 9.81
C LEU A 154 18.25 -5.85 11.29
N VAL A 155 17.31 -6.54 11.95
CA VAL A 155 17.42 -6.99 13.34
C VAL A 155 18.20 -8.31 13.46
N ALA A 156 18.24 -9.11 12.39
CA ALA A 156 18.92 -10.41 12.32
C ALA A 156 20.39 -10.39 12.78
N PRO A 157 21.25 -9.42 12.37
CA PRO A 157 22.66 -9.39 12.75
C PRO A 157 22.90 -9.14 14.24
N LEU A 158 21.85 -8.72 14.97
CA LEU A 158 21.91 -8.42 16.40
C LEU A 158 21.60 -9.67 17.27
N ASN A 159 21.56 -10.87 16.66
CA ASN A 159 21.28 -12.16 17.32
C ASN A 159 19.92 -12.23 18.05
N PHE A 160 18.97 -11.37 17.68
CA PHE A 160 17.61 -11.48 18.19
C PHE A 160 16.88 -12.67 17.55
N PRO A 161 16.05 -13.41 18.30
CA PRO A 161 15.25 -14.48 17.73
C PRO A 161 14.24 -13.90 16.73
N ILE A 162 14.41 -14.24 15.45
CA ILE A 162 13.50 -13.82 14.39
C ILE A 162 12.32 -14.79 14.40
N ARG A 163 11.20 -14.32 14.94
CA ARG A 163 9.90 -14.99 14.85
C ARG A 163 9.03 -14.29 13.81
N PRO A 164 8.15 -15.01 13.10
CA PRO A 164 7.12 -14.40 12.26
C PRO A 164 6.38 -13.28 13.01
N PRO A 165 5.88 -12.25 12.30
CA PRO A 165 5.06 -11.21 12.93
C PRO A 165 3.80 -11.83 13.55
N SER A 166 3.34 -11.28 14.66
CA SER A 166 1.98 -11.56 15.14
C SER A 166 0.94 -10.97 14.19
N GLU A 167 -0.32 -11.40 14.31
CA GLU A 167 -1.42 -10.83 13.53
C GLU A 167 -1.59 -9.33 13.81
N THR A 168 -1.38 -8.89 15.05
CA THR A 168 -1.47 -7.49 15.45
C THR A 168 -0.35 -6.66 14.83
N GLU A 169 0.89 -7.16 14.83
CA GLU A 169 2.05 -6.51 14.17
C GLU A 169 1.81 -6.37 12.67
N TRP A 170 1.35 -7.44 12.02
CA TRP A 170 1.05 -7.42 10.58
C TRP A 170 -0.07 -6.42 10.26
N CYS A 171 -1.15 -6.44 11.03
CA CYS A 171 -2.25 -5.49 10.88
C CYS A 171 -1.80 -4.05 11.12
N ARG A 172 -0.89 -3.79 12.07
CA ARG A 172 -0.34 -2.45 12.33
C ARG A 172 0.35 -1.87 11.11
N VAL A 173 1.20 -2.67 10.46
CA VAL A 173 1.92 -2.28 9.24
C VAL A 173 0.94 -2.10 8.07
N ALA A 174 0.01 -3.04 7.87
CA ALA A 174 -1.00 -2.93 6.81
C ALA A 174 -1.90 -1.69 6.99
N ARG A 175 -2.31 -1.38 8.22
CA ARG A 175 -3.05 -0.17 8.58
C ARG A 175 -2.28 1.09 8.18
N ALA A 176 -0.97 1.14 8.48
CA ALA A 176 -0.12 2.27 8.11
C ALA A 176 -0.09 2.48 6.58
N PHE A 177 -0.01 1.42 5.78
CA PHE A 177 -0.09 1.51 4.32
C PHE A 177 -1.45 2.04 3.83
N TYR A 178 -2.56 1.57 4.39
CA TYR A 178 -3.89 2.10 4.07
C TYR A 178 -4.01 3.59 4.38
N LEU A 179 -3.52 4.01 5.54
CA LEU A 179 -3.57 5.41 5.96
C LEU A 179 -2.63 6.29 5.12
N GLN A 180 -1.44 5.79 4.77
CA GLN A 180 -0.51 6.49 3.86
C GLN A 180 -1.16 6.76 2.50
N GLU A 181 -1.78 5.75 1.88
CA GLU A 181 -2.49 5.89 0.61
C GLU A 181 -3.68 6.86 0.76
N THR A 182 -4.46 6.71 1.84
CA THR A 182 -5.62 7.56 2.14
C THR A 182 -5.20 9.03 2.25
N ILE A 183 -4.19 9.34 3.05
CA ILE A 183 -3.73 10.71 3.30
C ILE A 183 -3.24 11.36 2.00
N ASN A 184 -2.50 10.61 1.18
CA ASN A 184 -2.10 11.09 -0.13
C ASN A 184 -3.32 11.45 -0.99
N HIS A 185 -4.34 10.60 -1.02
CA HIS A 185 -5.54 10.91 -1.78
C HIS A 185 -6.33 12.08 -1.17
N LEU A 186 -6.48 12.18 0.14
CA LEU A 186 -7.29 13.24 0.76
C LEU A 186 -6.62 14.62 0.67
N PHE A 187 -5.30 14.69 0.84
CA PHE A 187 -4.61 15.95 1.15
C PHE A 187 -3.45 16.34 0.23
N CYS A 188 -3.01 15.48 -0.71
CA CYS A 188 -1.95 15.87 -1.64
C CYS A 188 -2.37 17.03 -2.54
N PHE A 189 -1.39 17.78 -3.06
CA PHE A 189 -1.64 18.87 -4.01
C PHE A 189 -2.24 18.33 -5.31
N ARG A 190 -3.39 18.85 -5.72
CA ARG A 190 -4.19 18.33 -6.84
C ARG A 190 -4.05 19.14 -8.13
N ASN A 191 -3.26 20.20 -8.11
CA ASN A 191 -3.26 21.22 -9.14
C ASN A 191 -3.07 20.61 -10.55
N ARG A 192 -4.05 20.86 -11.44
CA ARG A 192 -4.13 20.31 -12.81
C ARG A 192 -3.59 21.26 -13.87
N GLU A 193 -3.37 22.53 -13.52
CA GLU A 193 -2.89 23.53 -14.46
C GLU A 193 -1.36 23.59 -14.44
N GLU A 194 -0.76 22.78 -15.32
CA GLU A 194 0.64 22.94 -15.70
C GLU A 194 0.79 24.25 -16.47
N ARG A 195 1.61 25.17 -15.97
CA ARG A 195 2.16 26.24 -16.82
C ARG A 195 3.64 25.89 -17.01
N TRP A 196 4.16 25.94 -18.23
CA TRP A 196 5.59 25.80 -18.56
C TRP A 196 6.21 27.18 -18.81
N ILE A 197 7.40 27.49 -18.28
CA ILE A 197 8.30 28.57 -18.76
C ILE A 197 9.73 28.15 -18.39
N SER A 198 10.64 28.37 -19.34
CA SER A 198 12.07 28.07 -19.34
C SER A 198 12.81 28.51 -18.08
N GLY A 199 13.64 27.60 -17.55
CA GLY A 199 14.19 27.59 -16.18
C GLY A 199 13.82 26.29 -15.44
N GLY A 200 12.67 25.70 -15.83
CA GLY A 200 12.50 24.25 -15.98
C GLY A 200 11.52 23.54 -15.04
N ILE A 201 11.36 23.99 -13.78
CA ILE A 201 10.52 23.30 -12.79
C ILE A 201 9.47 24.28 -12.25
N LYS A 202 8.17 24.00 -12.50
CA LYS A 202 7.08 24.75 -11.88
C LYS A 202 6.47 23.97 -10.73
N TYR A 203 6.36 24.64 -9.60
CA TYR A 203 5.66 24.10 -8.45
C TYR A 203 4.15 24.13 -8.69
N ALA A 204 3.48 23.02 -8.42
CA ALA A 204 2.05 23.06 -8.15
C ALA A 204 1.85 23.99 -6.95
N ARG A 205 1.30 25.19 -7.19
CA ARG A 205 0.82 26.01 -6.07
C ARG A 205 -0.36 25.27 -5.44
N PRO A 206 -0.49 25.27 -4.11
CA PRO A 206 -1.70 24.75 -3.50
C PRO A 206 -2.91 25.47 -4.10
N SER A 207 -3.93 24.71 -4.51
CA SER A 207 -5.18 25.34 -4.93
C SER A 207 -5.78 26.05 -3.71
N PRO A 208 -6.39 27.26 -3.87
CA PRO A 208 -7.14 27.89 -2.78
C PRO A 208 -8.24 26.99 -2.20
N SER A 209 -8.69 26.01 -2.96
CA SER A 209 -9.68 25.01 -2.54
C SER A 209 -9.11 23.88 -1.67
N GLU A 210 -7.80 23.78 -1.47
CA GLU A 210 -7.18 22.74 -0.66
C GLU A 210 -7.24 23.07 0.85
N PHE A 211 -7.05 22.05 1.69
CA PHE A 211 -6.96 22.25 3.14
C PHE A 211 -5.62 22.89 3.49
N ARG A 212 -5.65 23.94 4.31
CA ARG A 212 -4.45 24.53 4.91
C ARG A 212 -3.87 23.58 5.95
N PRO A 213 -2.57 23.68 6.29
CA PRO A 213 -1.95 22.77 7.25
C PRO A 213 -2.67 22.69 8.60
N ARG A 214 -3.08 23.84 9.15
CA ARG A 214 -3.84 23.88 10.41
C ARG A 214 -5.18 23.14 10.32
N GLU A 215 -5.88 23.27 9.19
CA GLU A 215 -7.14 22.55 8.97
C GLU A 215 -6.90 21.04 8.90
N LYS A 216 -5.85 20.60 8.17
CA LYS A 216 -5.47 19.18 8.12
C LYS A 216 -5.20 18.63 9.52
N LEU A 217 -4.45 19.39 10.32
CA LEU A 217 -4.18 19.05 11.71
C LEU A 217 -5.48 18.82 12.48
N GLU A 218 -6.40 19.77 12.43
CA GLU A 218 -7.66 19.74 13.20
C GLU A 218 -8.60 18.61 12.76
N ILE A 219 -8.72 18.34 11.45
CA ILE A 219 -9.70 17.38 10.92
C ILE A 219 -9.17 15.94 10.86
N PHE A 220 -7.86 15.70 10.96
CA PHE A 220 -7.30 14.36 10.79
C PHE A 220 -6.14 14.05 11.74
N PHE A 221 -5.07 14.84 11.70
CA PHE A 221 -3.81 14.45 12.36
C PHE A 221 -3.90 14.53 13.89
N SER A 222 -4.62 15.51 14.44
CA SER A 222 -4.85 15.64 15.89
C SER A 222 -5.73 14.53 16.48
N LYS A 223 -6.37 13.72 15.62
CA LYS A 223 -7.21 12.60 16.04
C LYS A 223 -6.43 11.31 16.28
N HIS A 224 -5.16 11.27 15.90
CA HIS A 224 -4.30 10.11 16.02
C HIS A 224 -3.13 10.42 16.94
N ALA A 225 -2.66 9.42 17.68
CA ALA A 225 -1.52 9.58 18.56
C ALA A 225 -0.20 9.70 17.75
N PRO A 226 0.85 10.33 18.29
CA PRO A 226 2.13 10.50 17.62
C PRO A 226 2.76 9.21 17.10
N TRP A 227 2.64 8.08 17.83
CA TRP A 227 3.18 6.79 17.36
C TRP A 227 2.40 6.23 16.16
N GLU A 228 1.10 6.51 16.03
CA GLU A 228 0.32 6.11 14.84
C GLU A 228 0.77 6.92 13.62
N MET A 229 1.09 8.19 13.82
CA MET A 229 1.68 9.03 12.77
C MET A 229 3.11 8.62 12.42
N GLU A 230 3.90 8.20 13.41
CA GLU A 230 5.24 7.63 13.21
C GLU A 230 5.18 6.34 12.39
N GLN A 231 4.16 5.48 12.61
CA GLN A 231 3.93 4.28 11.80
C GLN A 231 3.72 4.63 10.31
N ILE A 232 2.90 5.65 10.04
CA ILE A 232 2.66 6.15 8.67
C ILE A 232 3.94 6.74 8.08
N GLY A 233 4.70 7.48 8.89
CA GLY A 233 6.01 8.00 8.53
C GLY A 233 6.97 6.89 8.09
N ALA A 234 7.06 5.82 8.87
CA ALA A 234 7.93 4.68 8.61
C ALA A 234 7.62 3.99 7.28
N VAL A 235 6.34 3.67 7.01
CA VAL A 235 5.98 3.04 5.73
C VAL A 235 6.15 4.00 4.55
N ASN A 236 5.96 5.31 4.74
CA ASN A 236 6.19 6.29 3.69
C ASN A 236 7.68 6.43 3.33
N GLU A 237 8.57 6.42 4.33
CA GLU A 237 10.02 6.39 4.09
C GLU A 237 10.45 5.09 3.40
N TYR A 238 9.89 3.96 3.84
CA TYR A 238 10.09 2.67 3.19
C TYR A 238 9.70 2.65 1.71
N LEU A 239 8.51 3.16 1.36
CA LEU A 239 8.10 3.24 -0.04
C LEU A 239 9.04 4.12 -0.85
N TYR A 240 9.53 5.21 -0.27
CA TYR A 240 10.52 6.08 -0.90
C TYR A 240 11.83 5.33 -1.20
N TRP A 241 12.28 4.44 -0.31
CA TRP A 241 13.46 3.59 -0.51
C TRP A 241 13.23 2.53 -1.58
N LYS A 242 12.08 1.86 -1.55
CA LYS A 242 11.75 0.78 -2.51
C LYS A 242 11.75 1.23 -3.95
N ILE A 243 11.52 2.52 -4.19
CA ILE A 243 11.59 3.11 -5.54
C ILE A 243 12.93 3.78 -5.85
N SER A 244 13.91 3.79 -4.94
CA SER A 244 15.25 4.37 -5.16
C SER A 244 16.14 3.66 -6.20
N PRO A 245 16.08 2.34 -6.47
CA PRO A 245 17.08 1.70 -7.33
C PRO A 245 16.74 1.79 -8.84
N ALA A 246 16.41 2.96 -9.38
CA ALA A 246 16.11 3.12 -10.81
C ALA A 246 17.10 4.05 -11.54
N HIS A 247 18.37 3.68 -11.70
CA HIS A 247 19.41 4.43 -12.43
C HIS A 247 19.17 4.53 -13.95
N ASP A 248 18.04 5.08 -14.36
CA ASP A 248 17.72 5.35 -15.76
C ASP A 248 18.22 6.74 -16.22
N VAL A 249 18.68 6.83 -17.46
CA VAL A 249 19.17 8.06 -18.09
C VAL A 249 18.07 9.13 -18.21
N GLU A 250 16.84 8.74 -18.56
CA GLU A 250 15.69 9.66 -18.60
C GLU A 250 15.37 10.17 -17.21
N LEU A 251 15.38 9.30 -16.23
CA LEU A 251 15.16 9.71 -14.85
C LEU A 251 16.27 10.63 -14.32
N GLY A 252 17.53 10.35 -14.65
CA GLY A 252 18.66 11.22 -14.33
C GLY A 252 18.57 12.62 -14.97
N TYR A 253 18.08 12.71 -16.21
CA TYR A 253 17.90 14.00 -16.90
C TYR A 253 16.85 14.89 -16.23
N TYR A 254 15.72 14.31 -15.82
CA TYR A 254 14.69 15.04 -15.09
C TYR A 254 14.99 15.10 -13.58
N THR A 255 16.26 15.03 -13.19
CA THR A 255 16.69 15.24 -11.80
C THR A 255 16.02 14.28 -10.82
N VAL A 256 15.77 13.04 -11.25
CA VAL A 256 15.45 11.95 -10.33
C VAL A 256 16.74 11.42 -9.74
N TYR A 257 17.15 12.08 -8.65
CA TYR A 257 18.31 11.73 -7.87
C TYR A 257 18.09 10.38 -7.21
N PHE A 258 18.64 9.32 -7.81
CA PHE A 258 18.51 7.96 -7.30
C PHE A 258 19.60 7.55 -6.31
N SER A 259 20.53 8.45 -5.99
CA SER A 259 21.29 8.32 -4.73
C SER A 259 20.64 9.09 -3.57
N ASP A 260 19.48 9.71 -3.76
CA ASP A 260 18.61 10.08 -2.63
C ASP A 260 18.02 8.78 -2.09
N ASN A 261 18.87 8.06 -1.36
CA ASN A 261 18.48 6.83 -0.70
C ASN A 261 17.52 7.12 0.45
N GLU A 262 17.29 8.39 0.77
CA GLU A 262 16.59 8.81 1.97
C GLU A 262 15.63 9.98 1.73
N THR A 263 14.52 9.99 2.46
CA THR A 263 13.51 11.05 2.37
C THR A 263 14.01 12.41 2.85
N TRP A 264 15.03 12.47 3.71
CA TRP A 264 15.61 13.72 4.21
C TRP A 264 16.70 14.28 3.31
N GLU A 265 17.39 13.43 2.54
CA GLU A 265 18.24 13.87 1.41
C GLU A 265 17.36 14.59 0.38
N ALA A 266 16.06 14.25 0.37
CA ALA A 266 15.08 14.90 -0.46
C ALA A 266 14.74 16.34 -0.08
N ALA A 267 15.38 17.00 0.90
CA ALA A 267 15.22 18.45 1.09
C ALA A 267 15.53 19.24 -0.21
N MET A 268 16.45 18.72 -1.04
CA MET A 268 16.69 19.18 -2.43
C MET A 268 16.24 18.16 -3.50
N GLY A 269 15.60 17.07 -3.07
CA GLY A 269 15.44 15.86 -3.87
C GLY A 269 14.35 15.87 -4.92
N SER A 270 14.25 14.74 -5.62
CA SER A 270 13.47 14.60 -6.83
C SER A 270 11.97 14.73 -6.62
N GLN A 271 11.41 15.84 -7.09
CA GLN A 271 9.96 16.07 -7.13
C GLN A 271 9.22 15.02 -7.99
N HIS A 272 9.90 14.42 -8.96
CA HIS A 272 9.35 13.33 -9.76
C HIS A 272 9.22 12.04 -8.96
N LYS A 273 10.17 11.74 -8.06
CA LYS A 273 10.09 10.59 -7.15
C LYS A 273 8.91 10.75 -6.19
N ARG A 274 8.70 11.96 -5.66
CA ARG A 274 7.51 12.31 -4.87
C ARG A 274 6.22 12.15 -5.68
N GLY A 275 6.22 12.62 -6.92
CA GLY A 275 5.16 12.40 -7.89
C GLY A 275 4.83 10.94 -8.15
N PHE A 276 5.86 10.10 -8.22
CA PHE A 276 5.72 8.68 -8.44
C PHE A 276 5.09 7.97 -7.23
N LEU A 277 5.48 8.34 -6.00
CA LEU A 277 4.81 7.86 -4.79
C LEU A 277 3.31 8.18 -4.78
N LEU A 278 2.92 9.35 -5.33
CA LEU A 278 1.52 9.75 -5.44
C LEU A 278 0.72 8.97 -6.49
N LYS A 279 1.34 8.10 -7.30
CA LYS A 279 0.60 7.16 -8.16
C LYS A 279 -0.11 6.06 -7.36
N GLY A 280 0.27 5.89 -6.08
CA GLY A 280 -0.36 5.00 -5.13
C GLY A 280 0.15 3.56 -5.17
N LEU A 281 -0.18 2.80 -4.12
CA LEU A 281 0.40 1.48 -3.86
C LEU A 281 0.24 0.50 -5.02
N THR A 282 -0.88 0.46 -5.73
CA THR A 282 -1.05 -0.46 -6.87
C THR A 282 -0.04 -0.19 -7.99
N ALA A 283 0.24 1.09 -8.27
CA ALA A 283 1.22 1.46 -9.29
C ALA A 283 2.64 1.10 -8.82
N LEU A 284 2.95 1.36 -7.55
CA LEU A 284 4.23 0.99 -6.95
C LEU A 284 4.44 -0.52 -6.94
N HIS A 285 3.42 -1.29 -6.57
CA HIS A 285 3.46 -2.76 -6.53
C HIS A 285 3.76 -3.33 -7.93
N ARG A 286 3.08 -2.84 -8.97
CA ARG A 286 3.38 -3.20 -10.37
C ARG A 286 4.78 -2.80 -10.81
N PHE A 287 5.30 -1.70 -10.28
CA PHE A 287 6.65 -1.23 -10.60
C PHE A 287 7.72 -2.15 -9.98
N VAL A 288 7.60 -2.46 -8.69
CA VAL A 288 8.61 -3.27 -7.98
C VAL A 288 8.59 -4.75 -8.37
N THR A 289 7.42 -5.31 -8.72
CA THR A 289 7.28 -6.72 -9.11
C THR A 289 7.69 -7.01 -10.55
N ARG A 290 7.83 -6.00 -11.41
CA ARG A 290 8.25 -6.21 -12.80
C ARG A 290 9.71 -6.63 -12.85
N ALA A 291 9.95 -7.76 -13.53
CA ALA A 291 11.25 -8.43 -13.59
C ALA A 291 12.33 -7.69 -14.39
N ASN A 292 11.96 -6.92 -15.42
CA ASN A 292 12.93 -6.26 -16.29
C ASN A 292 12.75 -4.73 -16.35
N HIS A 293 13.88 -4.03 -16.57
CA HIS A 293 13.97 -2.58 -16.62
C HIS A 293 13.06 -1.95 -17.68
N ASN A 294 13.04 -2.52 -18.88
CA ASN A 294 12.20 -2.03 -19.99
C ASN A 294 10.71 -2.00 -19.63
N SER A 295 10.22 -2.99 -18.87
CA SER A 295 8.83 -3.01 -18.40
C SER A 295 8.56 -1.97 -17.32
N ARG A 296 9.58 -1.58 -16.53
CA ARG A 296 9.47 -0.50 -15.53
C ARG A 296 9.45 0.88 -16.20
N LEU A 297 10.21 1.10 -17.26
CA LEU A 297 10.25 2.38 -17.99
C LEU A 297 8.88 2.85 -18.48
N GLY A 298 8.05 1.94 -19.00
CA GLY A 298 6.68 2.27 -19.41
C GLY A 298 5.79 2.83 -18.30
N LEU A 299 6.11 2.51 -17.02
CA LEU A 299 5.36 3.00 -15.85
C LEU A 299 5.87 4.34 -15.32
N ILE A 300 7.15 4.64 -15.57
CA ILE A 300 7.85 5.80 -15.02
C ILE A 300 7.81 7.00 -15.97
N SER A 301 7.44 6.82 -17.25
CA SER A 301 7.37 7.88 -18.27
C SER A 301 6.99 9.23 -17.67
N ILE A 302 7.87 10.21 -17.85
CA ILE A 302 7.82 11.49 -17.15
C ILE A 302 6.68 12.35 -17.66
N ARG A 303 6.22 12.07 -18.88
CA ARG A 303 4.95 12.58 -19.41
C ARG A 303 3.73 12.18 -18.55
N ASN A 304 3.86 11.13 -17.76
CA ASN A 304 2.83 10.60 -16.87
C ASN A 304 3.19 10.77 -15.37
N SER A 305 4.28 11.46 -15.03
CA SER A 305 4.69 11.69 -13.64
C SER A 305 4.53 13.16 -13.27
N ARG A 306 3.67 13.45 -12.30
CA ARG A 306 3.46 14.81 -11.81
C ARG A 306 4.63 15.23 -10.93
N CYS A 307 5.33 16.33 -11.24
CA CYS A 307 6.21 16.94 -10.25
C CYS A 307 5.38 17.34 -9.03
N SER A 308 5.76 16.86 -7.84
CA SER A 308 5.05 17.22 -6.61
C SER A 308 6.03 17.65 -5.53
N ASN A 309 5.71 18.76 -4.86
CA ASN A 309 6.37 19.14 -3.62
C ASN A 309 5.84 18.34 -2.43
N TRP A 310 4.71 17.67 -2.57
CA TRP A 310 4.11 16.87 -1.51
C TRP A 310 5.00 15.66 -1.18
N LEU A 311 5.40 15.57 0.08
CA LEU A 311 5.97 14.37 0.66
C LEU A 311 5.36 14.23 2.04
N LEU A 312 4.64 13.13 2.27
CA LEU A 312 3.90 12.94 3.51
C LEU A 312 4.79 13.07 4.75
N ARG A 313 6.01 12.51 4.72
CA ARG A 313 6.99 12.67 5.80
C ARG A 313 7.27 14.14 6.17
N ASN A 314 7.38 15.03 5.18
CA ASN A 314 7.60 16.45 5.43
C ASN A 314 6.34 17.14 5.97
N GLU A 315 5.17 16.73 5.49
CA GLU A 315 3.89 17.23 6.02
C GLU A 315 3.71 16.82 7.49
N LEU A 316 4.00 15.55 7.84
CA LEU A 316 3.94 15.04 9.22
C LEU A 316 4.85 15.83 10.15
N GLU A 317 6.11 16.05 9.75
CA GLU A 317 7.07 16.86 10.52
C GLU A 317 6.56 18.30 10.71
N TYR A 318 6.02 18.92 9.64
CA TYR A 318 5.50 20.28 9.71
C TYR A 318 4.26 20.40 10.61
N LEU A 319 3.32 19.46 10.49
CA LEU A 319 2.11 19.43 11.32
C LEU A 319 2.43 19.17 12.78
N GLN A 320 3.46 18.37 13.08
CA GLN A 320 3.93 18.18 14.45
C GLN A 320 4.43 19.49 15.06
N ARG A 321 5.14 20.34 14.31
CA ARG A 321 5.55 21.67 14.80
C ARG A 321 4.36 22.57 15.10
N LEU A 322 3.26 22.40 14.36
CA LEU A 322 2.02 23.15 14.57
C LEU A 322 1.19 22.63 15.74
N SER A 323 1.23 21.33 16.05
CA SER A 323 0.43 20.73 17.13
C SER A 323 0.94 21.09 18.52
N VAL A 324 2.25 21.27 18.69
CA VAL A 324 2.88 21.56 19.99
C VAL A 324 3.17 23.04 20.22
N GLN A 325 2.33 23.94 19.70
CA GLN A 325 2.51 25.39 19.90
C GLN A 325 2.60 25.71 21.40
N GLY A 326 3.73 26.28 21.82
CA GLY A 326 4.04 26.55 23.24
C GLY A 326 5.05 25.57 23.86
N PHE A 327 5.10 24.31 23.39
CA PHE A 327 6.00 23.28 23.90
C PHE A 327 7.11 22.88 22.93
N GLY A 328 7.13 23.41 21.71
CA GLY A 328 8.01 22.93 20.64
C GLY A 328 9.50 22.86 20.99
N ALA A 329 10.01 23.76 21.82
CA ALA A 329 11.41 23.77 22.26
C ALA A 329 11.68 22.89 23.51
N THR A 330 10.64 22.52 24.25
CA THR A 330 10.70 21.71 25.47
C THR A 330 11.01 20.26 25.13
N PHE A 331 11.87 19.62 25.93
CA PHE A 331 12.12 18.18 25.79
C PHE A 331 10.95 17.37 26.34
N TYR A 332 10.66 16.23 25.74
CA TYR A 332 9.55 15.36 26.17
C TYR A 332 9.67 14.95 27.64
N ARG A 333 10.89 14.61 28.11
CA ARG A 333 11.16 14.27 29.52
C ARG A 333 10.86 15.39 30.52
N ASP A 334 10.81 16.64 30.07
CA ASP A 334 10.61 17.81 30.93
C ASP A 334 9.11 18.20 31.03
N LEU A 335 8.22 17.48 30.34
CA LEU A 335 6.78 17.72 30.39
C LEU A 335 6.14 17.16 31.66
N ALA A 336 5.22 17.92 32.24
CA ALA A 336 4.32 17.45 33.29
C ALA A 336 3.30 16.43 32.74
N PRO A 337 2.71 15.54 33.56
CA PRO A 337 1.74 14.54 33.11
C PRO A 337 0.57 15.11 32.30
N GLU A 338 0.06 16.27 32.68
CA GLU A 338 -1.04 16.96 31.99
C GLU A 338 -0.61 17.45 30.60
N GLN A 339 0.63 17.94 30.48
CA GLN A 339 1.22 18.38 29.22
C GLN A 339 1.52 17.18 28.30
N ILE A 340 1.93 16.04 28.86
CA ILE A 340 2.09 14.80 28.11
C ILE A 340 0.74 14.39 27.52
N ALA A 341 -0.33 14.41 28.31
CA ALA A 341 -1.67 14.07 27.82
C ALA A 341 -2.13 15.00 26.69
N GLU A 342 -1.81 16.30 26.77
CA GLU A 342 -2.10 17.28 25.72
C GLU A 342 -1.30 17.01 24.42
N VAL A 343 0.01 16.79 24.54
CA VAL A 343 0.92 16.61 23.39
C VAL A 343 0.72 15.26 22.70
N VAL A 344 0.44 14.22 23.47
CA VAL A 344 0.34 12.84 22.98
C VAL A 344 -1.08 12.49 22.54
N GLY A 345 -2.10 13.03 23.21
CA GLY A 345 -3.49 12.71 22.93
C GLY A 345 -3.82 11.23 23.12
N ASN A 346 -4.98 10.82 22.58
CA ASN A 346 -5.45 9.44 22.63
C ASN A 346 -5.22 8.76 21.26
N PRO A 347 -4.87 7.46 21.22
CA PRO A 347 -4.83 6.71 19.98
C PRO A 347 -6.22 6.62 19.34
N PHE A 348 -6.27 6.71 18.01
CA PHE A 348 -7.50 6.46 17.28
C PHE A 348 -7.75 4.96 17.11
N ALA A 349 -6.71 4.22 16.74
CA ALA A 349 -6.83 2.79 16.50
C ALA A 349 -6.97 2.04 17.82
N TYR A 350 -7.90 1.08 17.84
CA TYR A 350 -8.03 0.16 18.95
C TYR A 350 -6.91 -0.87 18.87
N ASP A 351 -5.88 -0.69 19.69
CA ASP A 351 -4.72 -1.56 19.81
C ASP A 351 -4.50 -1.80 21.31
N ASN A 352 -4.72 -3.03 21.76
CA ASN A 352 -4.57 -3.38 23.18
C ASN A 352 -3.10 -3.55 23.58
N ASP A 353 -2.19 -3.59 22.61
CA ASP A 353 -0.76 -3.68 22.87
C ASP A 353 -0.15 -2.27 23.04
N CYS A 354 0.53 -2.07 24.17
CA CYS A 354 1.18 -0.79 24.49
C CYS A 354 2.60 -0.67 23.90
N GLY A 355 3.09 -1.68 23.18
CA GLY A 355 4.43 -1.75 22.61
C GLY A 355 4.78 -0.56 21.74
N PRO A 356 3.95 -0.20 20.74
CA PRO A 356 4.17 0.98 19.91
C PRO A 356 4.33 2.28 20.71
N GLN A 357 3.45 2.50 21.70
CA GLN A 357 3.50 3.68 22.56
C GLN A 357 4.79 3.68 23.41
N GLN A 358 5.12 2.56 24.06
CA GLN A 358 6.31 2.46 24.90
C GLN A 358 7.61 2.57 24.11
N ALA A 359 7.65 2.01 22.89
CA ALA A 359 8.79 2.15 21.99
C ALA A 359 8.97 3.60 21.55
N TRP A 360 7.86 4.26 21.20
CA TRP A 360 7.86 5.67 20.84
C TRP A 360 8.33 6.58 21.99
N GLN A 361 7.81 6.37 23.21
CA GLN A 361 8.20 7.13 24.40
C GLN A 361 9.67 6.93 24.74
N TRP A 362 10.16 5.69 24.61
CA TRP A 362 11.58 5.37 24.81
C TRP A 362 12.47 6.13 23.83
N ALA A 363 12.14 6.12 22.54
CA ALA A 363 12.94 6.79 21.52
C ALA A 363 12.93 8.32 21.67
N HIS A 364 11.79 8.90 22.03
CA HIS A 364 11.61 10.36 22.06
C HIS A 364 11.87 11.01 23.42
N ARG A 365 12.33 10.26 24.43
CA ARG A 365 12.51 10.76 25.80
C ARG A 365 13.34 12.04 25.85
N ASP A 366 14.44 12.06 25.10
CA ASP A 366 15.40 13.17 25.05
C ASP A 366 15.24 14.04 23.81
N THR A 367 14.07 13.97 23.15
CA THR A 367 13.75 14.72 21.94
C THR A 367 12.85 15.91 22.26
N ARG A 368 12.95 16.99 21.48
CA ARG A 368 12.06 18.15 21.61
C ARG A 368 10.66 17.83 21.11
N CYS A 369 9.63 18.47 21.68
CA CYS A 369 8.25 18.23 21.31
C CYS A 369 7.97 18.46 19.81
N CYS A 370 8.68 19.39 19.17
CA CYS A 370 8.54 19.67 17.74
C CYS A 370 9.12 18.59 16.81
N GLN A 371 9.83 17.60 17.37
CA GLN A 371 10.49 16.50 16.67
C GLN A 371 9.90 15.13 17.04
N LEU A 372 8.71 15.10 17.65
CA LEU A 372 8.05 13.89 18.11
C LEU A 372 7.53 12.95 17.02
N ILE A 373 7.49 13.42 15.78
CA ILE A 373 7.05 12.67 14.60
C ILE A 373 8.05 12.90 13.48
N CYS A 374 8.46 11.82 12.81
CA CYS A 374 9.35 11.80 11.65
C CYS A 374 10.71 12.49 11.88
N SER A 375 11.20 12.52 13.13
CA SER A 375 12.53 13.05 13.44
C SER A 375 13.59 12.37 12.60
N LYS A 376 14.53 13.16 12.07
CA LYS A 376 15.70 12.63 11.35
C LYS A 376 16.56 11.73 12.26
N GLU A 377 16.59 12.01 13.56
CA GLU A 377 17.36 11.24 14.55
C GLU A 377 16.84 9.80 14.70
N HIS A 378 15.54 9.57 14.43
CA HIS A 378 14.90 8.26 14.59
C HIS A 378 14.70 7.50 13.27
N ARG A 379 15.36 7.94 12.19
CA ARG A 379 15.22 7.34 10.86
C ARG A 379 15.56 5.85 10.82
N GLU A 380 16.64 5.44 11.48
CA GLU A 380 17.05 4.05 11.53
C GLU A 380 16.03 3.27 12.36
N LEU A 381 15.58 3.81 13.50
CA LEU A 381 14.50 3.19 14.28
C LEU A 381 13.25 2.92 13.43
N ARG A 382 12.86 3.88 12.57
CA ARG A 382 11.77 3.68 11.60
C ARG A 382 12.07 2.62 10.56
N ARG A 383 13.31 2.46 10.07
CA ARG A 383 13.73 1.31 9.24
C ARG A 383 13.48 -0.02 9.91
N PHE A 384 13.79 -0.09 11.20
CA PHE A 384 13.52 -1.27 12.02
C PHE A 384 12.05 -1.42 12.38
N GLY A 385 11.17 -0.49 12.01
CA GLY A 385 9.76 -0.52 12.35
C GLY A 385 9.51 -0.48 13.86
N TYR A 386 10.32 0.25 14.64
CA TYR A 386 10.28 0.18 16.11
C TYR A 386 8.90 0.45 16.76
N VAL A 387 8.01 1.19 16.08
CA VAL A 387 6.62 1.46 16.49
C VAL A 387 5.60 0.46 15.91
N MET A 388 6.05 -0.60 15.24
CA MET A 388 5.20 -1.62 14.61
C MET A 388 5.08 -2.88 15.46
N TRP A 389 6.01 -3.11 16.38
CA TRP A 389 6.17 -4.36 17.11
C TRP A 389 5.36 -4.41 18.40
N ASP A 390 4.94 -5.62 18.77
CA ASP A 390 4.24 -5.86 20.03
C ASP A 390 5.20 -5.67 21.22
N ASN A 391 4.65 -5.28 22.37
CA ASN A 391 5.40 -5.10 23.60
C ASN A 391 6.19 -6.36 23.98
N GLN A 392 5.60 -7.55 23.77
CA GLN A 392 6.27 -8.82 24.06
C GLN A 392 7.57 -8.98 23.25
N ARG A 393 7.56 -8.65 21.95
CA ARG A 393 8.75 -8.71 21.09
C ARG A 393 9.80 -7.69 21.53
N LEU A 394 9.35 -6.46 21.81
CA LEU A 394 10.23 -5.37 22.23
C LEU A 394 10.90 -5.66 23.59
N GLN A 395 10.18 -6.26 24.54
CA GLN A 395 10.71 -6.68 25.85
C GLN A 395 11.80 -7.74 25.67
N GLN A 396 11.61 -8.71 24.78
CA GLN A 396 12.62 -9.73 24.47
C GLN A 396 13.88 -9.11 23.88
N TRP A 397 13.73 -8.15 22.97
CA TRP A 397 14.88 -7.43 22.42
C TRP A 397 15.61 -6.60 23.47
N ARG A 398 14.88 -5.92 24.37
CA ARG A 398 15.49 -5.18 25.50
C ARG A 398 16.24 -6.10 26.47
N ALA A 399 15.69 -7.28 26.76
CA ALA A 399 16.28 -8.25 27.68
C ALA A 399 17.61 -8.84 27.17
N LEU A 400 17.84 -8.81 25.85
CA LEU A 400 19.04 -9.36 25.21
C LEU A 400 20.24 -8.38 25.21
N GLY A 401 20.11 -7.19 25.81
CA GLY A 401 21.23 -6.31 26.18
C GLY A 401 21.23 -4.92 25.51
N THR A 402 21.49 -3.89 26.34
CA THR A 402 21.67 -2.42 26.13
C THR A 402 20.78 -1.69 25.10
N PRO A 403 20.33 -0.45 25.40
CA PRO A 403 19.32 0.24 24.61
C PRO A 403 19.72 0.28 23.14
N PHE A 404 18.76 -0.02 22.26
CA PHE A 404 18.95 -0.07 20.82
C PHE A 404 19.67 1.19 20.34
N GLN A 405 21.00 1.09 20.16
CA GLN A 405 21.79 2.18 19.63
C GLN A 405 21.50 2.21 18.16
N ALA A 406 20.81 3.26 17.71
CA ALA A 406 20.67 3.49 16.29
C ALA A 406 22.07 3.39 15.65
N PRO A 407 22.24 2.66 14.53
CA PRO A 407 23.47 2.66 13.79
C PRO A 407 23.99 4.08 13.63
N GLN A 408 25.30 4.27 13.77
CA GLN A 408 25.93 5.59 13.74
C GLN A 408 25.43 6.34 12.50
N GLN A 409 24.71 7.44 12.74
CA GLN A 409 24.05 8.14 11.64
C GLN A 409 25.11 8.76 10.73
N ASP A 410 24.99 8.50 9.42
CA ASP A 410 25.63 9.35 8.40
C ASP A 410 25.33 10.82 8.73
N ASP A 411 26.38 11.59 9.00
CA ASP A 411 26.26 13.01 9.30
C ASP A 411 25.74 13.76 8.06
N GLY A 412 25.18 14.97 8.28
CA GLY A 412 24.72 15.81 7.16
C GLY A 412 25.82 16.09 6.13
N SER A 413 27.07 16.08 6.57
CA SER A 413 28.26 16.26 5.75
C SER A 413 28.47 15.09 4.78
N GLN A 414 28.22 13.85 5.17
CA GLN A 414 28.37 12.66 4.35
C GLN A 414 27.30 12.58 3.26
N ALA A 415 26.06 12.95 3.59
CA ALA A 415 25.02 13.14 2.57
C ALA A 415 25.41 14.24 1.57
N GLY A 416 25.96 15.37 2.05
CA GLY A 416 26.51 16.42 1.19
C GLY A 416 27.68 15.96 0.31
N ARG A 417 28.58 15.13 0.84
CA ARG A 417 29.68 14.51 0.08
C ARG A 417 29.16 13.55 -0.99
N ARG A 418 28.20 12.67 -0.65
CA ARG A 418 27.54 11.76 -1.60
C ARG A 418 26.85 12.55 -2.72
N TRP A 419 26.18 13.65 -2.38
CA TRP A 419 25.57 14.57 -3.34
C TRP A 419 26.59 15.17 -4.31
N MET A 420 27.69 15.74 -3.79
CA MET A 420 28.73 16.33 -4.63
C MET A 420 29.41 15.29 -5.53
N ALA A 421 29.64 14.08 -5.03
CA ALA A 421 30.20 12.98 -5.81
C ALA A 421 29.26 12.50 -6.93
N MET A 422 27.94 12.61 -6.75
CA MET A 422 26.95 12.22 -7.76
C MET A 422 26.75 13.29 -8.85
N TRP A 423 27.02 14.57 -8.56
CA TRP A 423 26.76 15.67 -9.49
C TRP A 423 27.34 15.44 -10.92
N PRO A 424 28.59 14.95 -11.08
CA PRO A 424 29.13 14.63 -12.41
C PRO A 424 28.34 13.54 -13.16
N LEU A 425 27.83 12.52 -12.45
CA LEU A 425 27.02 11.45 -13.05
C LEU A 425 25.66 11.98 -13.52
N ILE A 426 25.06 12.91 -12.76
CA ILE A 426 23.82 13.58 -13.16
C ILE A 426 24.03 14.39 -14.43
N GLU A 427 25.07 15.21 -14.48
CA GLU A 427 25.34 16.04 -15.66
C GLU A 427 25.69 15.17 -16.88
N ARG A 428 26.34 14.01 -16.69
CA ARG A 428 26.51 13.01 -17.75
C ARG A 428 25.17 12.44 -18.23
N ARG A 429 24.29 11.95 -17.34
CA ARG A 429 22.95 11.47 -17.71
C ARG A 429 22.14 12.54 -18.45
N ARG A 430 22.23 13.79 -17.98
CA ARG A 430 21.56 14.92 -18.61
C ARG A 430 22.04 15.12 -20.05
N ARG A 431 23.36 15.13 -20.26
CA ARG A 431 23.96 15.21 -21.60
C ARG A 431 23.56 14.04 -22.48
N MET A 432 23.62 12.81 -21.96
CA MET A 432 23.21 11.60 -22.69
C MET A 432 21.75 11.70 -23.16
N TYR A 433 20.83 12.11 -22.28
CA TYR A 433 19.41 12.24 -22.61
C TYR A 433 19.14 13.29 -23.68
N VAL A 434 19.79 14.47 -23.61
CA VAL A 434 19.71 15.53 -24.64
C VAL A 434 20.11 14.99 -26.01
N HIS A 435 21.04 14.04 -26.04
CA HIS A 435 21.50 13.38 -27.26
C HIS A 435 20.67 12.15 -27.66
N GLY A 436 19.56 11.89 -26.96
CA GLY A 436 18.59 10.85 -27.30
C GLY A 436 18.82 9.52 -26.60
N ALA A 437 19.72 9.41 -25.62
CA ALA A 437 19.86 8.19 -24.83
C ALA A 437 18.68 7.98 -23.87
N ARG A 438 18.29 6.72 -23.70
CA ARG A 438 17.31 6.21 -22.73
C ARG A 438 17.81 4.87 -22.19
N GLY A 439 17.29 4.42 -21.05
CA GLY A 439 17.68 3.13 -20.48
C GLY A 439 18.62 3.27 -19.29
N TRP A 440 19.02 2.14 -18.74
CA TRP A 440 19.80 2.07 -17.51
C TRP A 440 21.25 2.49 -17.73
N TRP A 441 21.80 3.26 -16.79
CA TRP A 441 23.21 3.62 -16.72
C TRP A 441 23.62 3.94 -15.28
N ASP A 442 24.41 3.05 -14.67
CA ASP A 442 24.95 3.19 -13.31
C ASP A 442 26.25 4.02 -13.25
N GLY A 443 26.88 4.26 -14.40
CA GLY A 443 28.16 4.96 -14.49
C GLY A 443 29.23 4.14 -15.23
N GLU A 444 29.06 2.82 -15.27
CA GLU A 444 30.04 1.87 -15.81
C GLU A 444 29.43 1.00 -16.91
N ASP A 445 28.24 0.44 -16.68
CA ASP A 445 27.60 -0.52 -17.59
C ASP A 445 26.82 0.16 -18.73
N ARG A 446 27.09 -0.29 -19.96
CA ARG A 446 26.60 0.32 -21.21
C ARG A 446 25.51 -0.48 -21.91
N GLU A 447 25.22 -1.69 -21.44
CA GLU A 447 24.45 -2.69 -22.19
C GLU A 447 22.96 -2.36 -22.31
N GLU A 448 22.44 -1.46 -21.47
CA GLU A 448 21.01 -1.15 -21.40
C GLU A 448 20.63 0.22 -21.99
N ILE A 449 21.55 0.92 -22.65
CA ILE A 449 21.30 2.26 -23.21
C ILE A 449 20.82 2.18 -24.67
N ARG A 450 19.66 2.78 -24.95
CA ARG A 450 19.05 2.92 -26.29
C ARG A 450 19.11 4.37 -26.76
N TRP A 451 19.47 4.59 -28.03
CA TRP A 451 19.55 5.92 -28.64
C TRP A 451 18.41 6.13 -29.64
N ILE A 452 17.48 7.04 -29.33
CA ILE A 452 16.24 7.20 -30.11
C ILE A 452 16.43 8.13 -31.33
N HIS A 453 17.40 9.04 -31.31
CA HIS A 453 17.64 10.02 -32.38
C HIS A 453 18.71 9.56 -33.40
N GLY A 454 18.61 8.29 -33.82
CA GLY A 454 19.57 7.65 -34.73
C GLY A 454 20.82 7.12 -34.02
N VAL A 455 21.46 6.10 -34.62
CA VAL A 455 22.70 5.50 -34.10
C VAL A 455 23.79 6.57 -34.11
N LYS A 456 24.18 7.03 -32.92
CA LYS A 456 25.32 7.93 -32.77
C LYS A 456 26.60 7.18 -33.11
N SER A 457 27.59 7.88 -33.69
CA SER A 457 28.88 7.25 -33.95
C SER A 457 29.46 6.67 -32.65
N PRO A 458 30.17 5.53 -32.68
CA PRO A 458 30.79 4.95 -31.49
C PRO A 458 31.69 5.93 -30.74
N GLU A 459 32.29 6.88 -31.45
CA GLU A 459 33.13 7.93 -30.87
C GLU A 459 32.30 8.98 -30.12
N THR A 460 31.16 9.40 -30.67
CA THR A 460 30.20 10.28 -29.98
C THR A 460 29.62 9.59 -28.74
N GLN A 461 29.30 8.30 -28.82
CA GLN A 461 28.84 7.53 -27.67
C GLN A 461 29.93 7.45 -26.58
N ARG A 462 31.18 7.15 -26.95
CA ARG A 462 32.30 7.17 -25.99
C ARG A 462 32.51 8.54 -25.35
N ARG A 463 32.46 9.63 -26.12
CA ARG A 463 32.61 11.00 -25.58
C ARG A 463 31.47 11.42 -24.64
N LEU A 464 30.25 10.91 -24.84
CA LEU A 464 29.11 11.19 -23.97
C LEU A 464 29.11 10.33 -22.69
N LEU A 465 29.81 9.19 -22.72
CA LEU A 465 29.92 8.25 -21.60
C LEU A 465 31.20 8.47 -20.75
N GLN A 466 32.23 9.12 -21.31
CA GLN A 466 33.41 9.65 -20.60
C GLN A 466 33.10 10.99 -19.94
#